data_AF-A0A238LJM7-F1
#
_entry.id   AF-A0A238LJM7-F1
#
_cell.length_a   1.000
_cell.length_b   1.000
_cell.length_c   1.000
_cell.angle_alpha   90.00
_cell.angle_beta   90.00
_cell.angle_gamma   90.00
#
_symmetry.space_group_name_H-M   'P 1'
#
loop_
_entity.id
_entity.type
_entity.pdbx_description
1 polymer ?
#
loop_
_entity_poly.entity_id
_entity_poly.type
_entity_poly.pdbx_seq_one_letter_code
_entity_poly.pdbx_strand_id
1 'polypeptide(L)'
;MTGANTAGGPTIRSNAVLLHHISRTSGQDWAGGTSWLGGLPVLGGADWPRNPMDGDALHFVAQVSLADLPDLDIDIPRTGTLGFFVESDLSSKMGQLPYPQIVGRVIWSDDTQGAVTKAPADCGPIHREDWSFYWKTARNEANAPRVFPRWPVQPVAFACPPDGLYEIPDEAFGTETASPPRQVARTSSGGRALMPAREAITWRVVEAILDDTARALGLFDASVRLAEERPSKWTEALPAWQPLAENVRAFVAKWDQRRDGHMPDTGVGTAVVEELTADMAALANEMRSLKGHYLRPNFLTEHFVRADGSPGTDRYWHFHEAISRAYDEMRVAEDAVYRNIPDVLRTHLEQPTSQQININRHQMFGAGATVQDVAAMMGGMVMLCQFSSDPYIGMMWGDVGFVKFWIAPADLADGAWDKVVVTFEG
;
A
#
# COMPACT_ATOMS: atom_id res chain seq x y z
N MET A 1 36.06 42.24 25.23
CA MET A 1 35.34 41.25 26.06
C MET A 1 33.87 41.30 25.67
N THR A 2 33.44 40.42 24.79
CA THR A 2 32.03 40.18 24.49
C THR A 2 31.88 38.67 24.43
N GLY A 3 31.36 38.12 25.53
CA GLY A 3 31.27 36.70 25.80
C GLY A 3 30.26 36.00 24.90
N ALA A 4 30.61 34.78 24.52
CA ALA A 4 29.78 33.81 23.84
C ALA A 4 28.51 33.51 24.64
N ASN A 5 27.39 33.37 23.93
CA ASN A 5 26.16 32.80 24.48
C ASN A 5 25.90 31.47 23.78
N THR A 6 26.67 30.45 24.18
CA THR A 6 26.34 29.04 23.95
C THR A 6 25.54 28.57 25.15
N ALA A 7 24.21 28.54 25.03
CA ALA A 7 23.34 27.84 25.97
C ALA A 7 22.61 26.75 25.19
N GLY A 8 23.24 25.58 25.12
CA GLY A 8 22.57 24.34 24.76
C GLY A 8 21.56 24.01 25.86
N GLY A 9 20.27 24.14 25.55
CA GLY A 9 19.23 23.53 26.37
C GLY A 9 19.40 22.00 26.40
N PRO A 10 18.85 21.31 27.41
CA PRO A 10 18.94 19.85 27.47
C PRO A 10 18.33 19.25 26.20
N THR A 11 19.16 18.60 25.39
CA THR A 11 18.72 17.83 24.24
C THR A 11 17.89 16.67 24.77
N ILE A 12 16.56 16.78 24.70
CA ILE A 12 15.66 15.67 25.03
C ILE A 12 15.96 14.59 23.99
N ARG A 13 16.64 13.52 24.40
CA ARG A 13 16.87 12.37 23.53
C ARG A 13 15.53 11.72 23.20
N SER A 14 15.32 11.41 21.93
CA SER A 14 14.08 10.79 21.50
C SER A 14 14.11 9.30 21.82
N ASN A 15 12.98 8.75 22.28
CA ASN A 15 12.83 7.31 22.54
C ASN A 15 12.28 6.54 21.31
N ALA A 16 11.85 7.26 20.28
CA ALA A 16 11.27 6.73 19.06
C ALA A 16 11.63 7.62 17.87
N VAL A 17 11.47 7.06 16.67
CA VAL A 17 11.69 7.72 15.39
C VAL A 17 10.50 7.44 14.50
N LEU A 18 9.90 8.50 13.95
CA LEU A 18 8.91 8.39 12.89
C LEU A 18 9.64 8.28 11.54
N LEU A 19 9.25 7.33 10.70
CA LEU A 19 9.70 7.25 9.31
C LEU A 19 8.69 8.00 8.44
N HIS A 20 8.91 9.31 8.29
CA HIS A 20 7.98 10.20 7.62
C HIS A 20 8.20 10.19 6.10
N HIS A 21 7.14 10.04 5.31
CA HIS A 21 7.23 10.18 3.86
C HIS A 21 7.81 11.53 3.46
N ILE A 22 8.78 11.52 2.54
CA ILE A 22 9.24 12.75 1.91
C ILE A 22 8.23 13.13 0.83
N SER A 23 7.60 14.30 0.99
CA SER A 23 6.69 14.85 -0.01
C SER A 23 7.39 15.00 -1.35
N ARG A 24 6.67 14.69 -2.42
CA ARG A 24 7.22 14.81 -3.75
C ARG A 24 7.00 16.23 -4.26
N THR A 25 8.04 16.85 -4.82
CA THR A 25 7.91 18.16 -5.48
C THR A 25 8.57 18.10 -6.85
N SER A 26 7.95 18.77 -7.84
CA SER A 26 8.54 18.86 -9.18
C SER A 26 9.82 19.69 -9.14
N GLY A 27 10.97 19.06 -9.34
CA GLY A 27 12.28 19.73 -9.42
C GLY A 27 13.31 19.35 -8.35
N GLN A 28 12.95 18.45 -7.41
CA GLN A 28 13.91 17.80 -6.52
C GLN A 28 14.22 16.39 -7.03
N ASP A 29 15.44 15.91 -6.77
CA ASP A 29 15.73 14.48 -6.89
C ASP A 29 15.01 13.74 -5.75
N TRP A 30 13.74 13.42 -5.99
CA TRP A 30 12.90 12.76 -5.01
C TRP A 30 13.38 11.35 -4.73
N ALA A 31 13.87 10.63 -5.74
CA ALA A 31 14.31 9.25 -5.59
C ALA A 31 15.60 9.09 -4.75
N GLY A 32 16.35 10.18 -4.59
CA GLY A 32 17.54 10.27 -3.75
C GLY A 32 17.26 9.97 -2.26
N GLY A 33 18.33 9.75 -1.50
CA GLY A 33 18.27 9.43 -0.08
C GLY A 33 18.65 7.99 0.26
N THR A 34 18.97 7.78 1.53
CA THR A 34 19.56 6.55 2.08
C THR A 34 18.56 5.71 2.88
N SER A 35 17.36 6.24 3.12
CA SER A 35 16.24 5.59 3.81
C SER A 35 14.96 5.66 2.97
N TRP A 36 14.26 4.54 2.80
CA TRP A 36 13.05 4.44 1.99
C TRP A 36 12.20 3.21 2.34
N LEU A 37 10.91 3.26 2.03
CA LEU A 37 9.99 2.13 2.01
C LEU A 37 9.95 1.51 0.60
N GLY A 38 9.66 0.21 0.51
CA GLY A 38 9.52 -0.53 -0.74
C GLY A 38 10.70 -0.38 -1.72
N GLY A 39 10.51 -0.71 -2.98
CA GLY A 39 11.55 -0.68 -3.99
C GLY A 39 12.61 -1.76 -3.79
N LEU A 40 13.84 -1.50 -4.23
CA LEU A 40 14.95 -2.44 -4.11
C LEU A 40 15.96 -1.95 -3.04
N PRO A 41 16.46 -2.85 -2.18
CA PRO A 41 17.47 -2.53 -1.17
C PRO A 41 18.87 -2.40 -1.76
N VAL A 42 19.79 -1.86 -0.98
CA VAL A 42 21.25 -2.04 -1.16
C VAL A 42 21.72 -3.03 -0.09
N LEU A 43 22.10 -4.25 -0.49
CA LEU A 43 22.50 -5.31 0.45
C LEU A 43 24.02 -5.50 0.58
N GLY A 44 24.85 -4.74 -0.14
CA GLY A 44 26.31 -4.84 -0.07
C GLY A 44 26.87 -6.24 -0.38
N GLY A 45 26.18 -7.01 -1.23
CA GLY A 45 26.57 -8.37 -1.59
C GLY A 45 26.01 -9.48 -0.70
N ALA A 46 25.23 -9.16 0.34
CA ALA A 46 24.49 -10.17 1.10
C ALA A 46 23.42 -10.86 0.23
N ASP A 47 23.16 -12.12 0.53
CA ASP A 47 22.14 -12.91 -0.15
C ASP A 47 20.73 -12.38 0.13
N TRP A 48 19.83 -12.51 -0.86
CA TRP A 48 18.43 -12.16 -0.69
C TRP A 48 17.76 -13.06 0.36
N PRO A 49 17.11 -12.52 1.40
CA PRO A 49 16.48 -13.32 2.44
C PRO A 49 15.39 -14.26 1.93
N ARG A 50 15.39 -15.50 2.42
CA ARG A 50 14.43 -16.54 2.05
C ARG A 50 13.72 -17.12 3.28
N ASN A 51 12.48 -17.54 3.09
CA ASN A 51 11.71 -18.29 4.08
C ASN A 51 12.39 -19.65 4.31
N PRO A 52 12.80 -19.98 5.55
CA PRO A 52 13.53 -21.21 5.82
C PRO A 52 12.67 -22.49 5.69
N MET A 53 11.35 -22.35 5.68
CA MET A 53 10.43 -23.50 5.66
C MET A 53 10.20 -24.05 4.25
N ASP A 54 10.19 -23.17 3.24
CA ASP A 54 9.86 -23.52 1.85
C ASP A 54 10.84 -22.94 0.81
N GLY A 55 11.76 -22.07 1.22
CA GLY A 55 12.78 -21.46 0.35
C GLY A 55 12.29 -20.24 -0.43
N ASP A 56 11.05 -19.80 -0.21
CA ASP A 56 10.46 -18.66 -0.91
C ASP A 56 11.24 -17.36 -0.63
N ALA A 57 11.43 -16.52 -1.66
CA ALA A 57 12.03 -15.21 -1.46
C ALA A 57 11.11 -14.31 -0.62
N LEU A 58 11.64 -13.68 0.41
CA LEU A 58 10.90 -12.72 1.24
C LEU A 58 10.74 -11.38 0.50
N HIS A 59 9.68 -10.64 0.82
CA HIS A 59 9.41 -9.32 0.24
C HIS A 59 10.12 -8.24 1.03
N PHE A 60 10.78 -7.34 0.31
CA PHE A 60 11.45 -6.19 0.90
C PHE A 60 10.45 -5.12 1.31
N VAL A 61 10.54 -4.63 2.56
CA VAL A 61 9.64 -3.64 3.13
C VAL A 61 10.27 -2.26 3.20
N ALA A 62 11.50 -2.13 3.69
CA ALA A 62 12.14 -0.84 3.84
C ALA A 62 13.66 -0.96 4.03
N GLN A 63 14.37 0.13 3.73
CA GLN A 63 15.75 0.34 4.13
C GLN A 63 15.82 1.59 4.99
N VAL A 64 16.55 1.53 6.10
CA VAL A 64 16.82 2.70 6.95
C VAL A 64 18.32 2.83 7.19
N SER A 65 18.88 3.99 6.87
CA SER A 65 20.25 4.35 7.22
C SER A 65 20.33 4.75 8.68
N LEU A 66 21.24 4.11 9.41
CA LEU A 66 21.47 4.40 10.82
C LEU A 66 22.16 5.76 11.03
N ALA A 67 22.81 6.29 9.98
CA ALA A 67 23.41 7.62 10.00
C ALA A 67 22.37 8.75 9.92
N ASP A 68 21.15 8.45 9.44
CA ASP A 68 20.06 9.42 9.30
C ASP A 68 19.22 9.52 10.58
N LEU A 69 19.44 8.62 11.54
CA LEU A 69 18.67 8.58 12.78
C LEU A 69 19.03 9.75 13.71
N PRO A 70 18.05 10.32 14.42
CA PRO A 70 18.30 11.34 15.43
C PRO A 70 19.11 10.79 16.62
N ASP A 71 19.46 11.66 17.55
CA ASP A 71 20.05 11.25 18.82
C ASP A 71 19.01 10.47 19.66
N LEU A 72 19.25 9.17 19.77
CA LEU A 72 18.44 8.22 20.51
C LEU A 72 19.07 7.88 21.86
N ASP A 73 18.21 7.59 22.84
CA ASP A 73 18.61 7.02 24.14
C ASP A 73 18.67 5.49 24.11
N ILE A 74 19.16 4.95 23.00
CA ILE A 74 19.33 3.51 22.76
C ILE A 74 20.70 3.35 22.09
N ASP A 75 21.47 2.38 22.57
CA ASP A 75 22.77 2.05 21.99
C ASP A 75 22.56 1.23 20.72
N ILE A 76 22.91 1.82 19.58
CA ILE A 76 22.82 1.21 18.24
C ILE A 76 23.99 1.68 17.40
N PRO A 77 24.41 0.90 16.37
CA PRO A 77 25.36 1.39 15.39
C PRO A 77 24.88 2.70 14.77
N ARG A 78 25.81 3.65 14.52
CA ARG A 78 25.51 4.96 13.92
C ARG A 78 25.80 5.03 12.42
N THR A 79 26.19 3.90 11.83
CA THR A 79 26.56 3.77 10.42
C THR A 79 26.00 2.48 9.84
N GLY A 80 25.93 2.43 8.50
CA GLY A 80 25.33 1.31 7.78
C GLY A 80 23.81 1.46 7.65
N THR A 81 23.21 0.51 6.96
CA THR A 81 21.77 0.46 6.66
C THR A 81 21.18 -0.84 7.18
N LEU A 82 19.91 -0.78 7.60
CA LEU A 82 19.08 -1.94 7.91
C LEU A 82 18.05 -2.14 6.80
N GLY A 83 18.05 -3.30 6.15
CA GLY A 83 17.04 -3.75 5.21
C GLY A 83 16.06 -4.73 5.87
N PHE A 84 14.76 -4.44 5.78
CA PHE A 84 13.69 -5.20 6.41
C PHE A 84 12.94 -6.04 5.38
N PHE A 85 12.75 -7.33 5.68
CA PHE A 85 12.10 -8.30 4.80
C PHE A 85 11.05 -9.11 5.55
N VAL A 86 9.94 -9.44 4.88
CA VAL A 86 8.81 -10.17 5.48
C VAL A 86 8.22 -11.19 4.52
N GLU A 87 7.58 -12.21 5.08
CA GLU A 87 6.58 -13.00 4.37
C GLU A 87 5.32 -12.14 4.17
N SER A 88 4.97 -11.85 2.92
CA SER A 88 3.80 -11.02 2.62
C SER A 88 2.53 -11.84 2.35
N ASP A 89 2.67 -13.14 2.14
CA ASP A 89 1.56 -14.10 1.94
C ASP A 89 1.03 -14.59 3.29
N LEU A 90 0.33 -13.72 4.01
CA LEU A 90 -0.10 -14.00 5.38
C LEU A 90 -1.17 -15.10 5.45
N SER A 91 -2.05 -15.22 4.45
CA SER A 91 -3.14 -16.20 4.47
C SER A 91 -2.65 -17.62 4.25
N SER A 92 -1.85 -17.87 3.21
CA SER A 92 -1.39 -19.22 2.87
C SER A 92 -0.36 -19.75 3.87
N LYS A 93 0.41 -18.85 4.47
CA LYS A 93 1.50 -19.16 5.41
C LYS A 93 1.05 -19.12 6.87
N MET A 94 -0.22 -18.85 7.12
CA MET A 94 -0.79 -18.85 8.46
C MET A 94 -0.53 -20.19 9.16
N GLY A 95 0.04 -20.13 10.37
CA GLY A 95 0.35 -21.32 11.17
C GLY A 95 1.71 -21.98 10.88
N GLN A 96 2.54 -21.45 9.96
CA GLN A 96 3.94 -21.87 9.83
C GLN A 96 4.75 -21.56 11.11
N LEU A 97 4.39 -20.50 11.83
CA LEU A 97 4.93 -20.13 13.13
C LEU A 97 3.80 -19.92 14.15
N PRO A 98 4.09 -19.98 15.47
CA PRO A 98 3.11 -19.65 16.50
C PRO A 98 2.61 -18.21 16.33
N TYR A 99 1.30 -18.03 16.27
CA TYR A 99 0.70 -16.69 16.27
C TYR A 99 1.20 -15.88 17.50
N PRO A 100 1.57 -14.59 17.33
CA PRO A 100 1.43 -13.73 16.15
C PRO A 100 2.66 -13.67 15.23
N GLN A 101 3.59 -14.61 15.33
CA GLN A 101 4.85 -14.57 14.59
C GLN A 101 4.69 -14.91 13.11
N ILE A 102 5.47 -14.23 12.28
CA ILE A 102 5.64 -14.50 10.85
C ILE A 102 7.11 -14.57 10.50
N VAL A 103 7.43 -15.13 9.34
CA VAL A 103 8.81 -15.15 8.85
C VAL A 103 9.20 -13.75 8.41
N GLY A 104 10.33 -13.27 8.88
CA GLY A 104 10.96 -12.05 8.40
C GLY A 104 12.45 -12.01 8.76
N ARG A 105 13.18 -11.07 8.16
CA ARG A 105 14.63 -10.92 8.31
C ARG A 105 15.03 -9.46 8.31
N VAL A 106 16.09 -9.14 9.04
CA VAL A 106 16.78 -7.86 8.98
C VAL A 106 18.20 -8.11 8.51
N ILE A 107 18.61 -7.39 7.47
CA ILE A 107 19.97 -7.43 6.94
C ILE A 107 20.63 -6.10 7.24
N TRP A 108 21.80 -6.14 7.86
CA TRP A 108 22.65 -4.95 7.99
C TRP A 108 23.70 -4.93 6.88
N SER A 109 23.97 -3.75 6.34
CA SER A 109 25.03 -3.53 5.35
C SER A 109 25.83 -2.28 5.69
N ASP A 110 27.15 -2.33 5.51
CA ASP A 110 28.03 -1.16 5.54
C ASP A 110 28.02 -0.38 4.21
N ASP A 111 27.52 -1.00 3.14
CA ASP A 111 27.38 -0.39 1.83
C ASP A 111 26.06 0.41 1.74
N THR A 112 26.16 1.72 1.99
CA THR A 112 24.99 2.62 2.01
C THR A 112 24.72 3.30 0.67
N GLN A 113 25.63 3.18 -0.30
CA GLN A 113 25.57 3.88 -1.60
C GLN A 113 25.80 2.96 -2.80
N GLY A 114 25.93 1.66 -2.57
CA GLY A 114 26.11 0.66 -3.60
C GLY A 114 24.92 0.52 -4.55
N ALA A 115 25.10 -0.36 -5.52
CA ALA A 115 24.04 -0.69 -6.46
C ALA A 115 22.88 -1.40 -5.75
N VAL A 116 21.65 -1.05 -6.14
CA VAL A 116 20.46 -1.76 -5.66
C VAL A 116 20.54 -3.25 -6.03
N THR A 117 20.21 -4.11 -5.08
CA THR A 117 20.15 -5.55 -5.25
C THR A 117 18.84 -5.93 -5.94
N LYS A 118 18.93 -6.60 -7.09
CA LYS A 118 17.74 -7.05 -7.83
C LYS A 118 17.01 -8.13 -7.05
N ALA A 119 15.69 -8.05 -7.02
CA ALA A 119 14.86 -9.13 -6.50
C ALA A 119 15.10 -10.42 -7.29
N PRO A 120 15.12 -11.60 -6.64
CA PRO A 120 15.21 -12.88 -7.33
C PRO A 120 14.09 -13.08 -8.36
N ALA A 121 14.39 -13.77 -9.46
CA ALA A 121 13.40 -14.01 -10.54
C ALA A 121 12.21 -14.89 -10.08
N ASP A 122 12.44 -15.71 -9.06
CA ASP A 122 11.45 -16.55 -8.38
C ASP A 122 10.71 -15.82 -7.25
N CYS A 123 10.97 -14.53 -7.02
CA CYS A 123 10.17 -13.75 -6.08
C CYS A 123 8.73 -13.65 -6.59
N GLY A 124 7.81 -14.26 -5.85
CA GLY A 124 6.38 -14.25 -6.16
C GLY A 124 5.76 -12.85 -6.02
N PRO A 125 4.52 -12.66 -6.50
CA PRO A 125 3.82 -11.41 -6.30
C PRO A 125 3.64 -11.12 -4.81
N ILE A 126 3.57 -9.84 -4.48
CA ILE A 126 3.26 -9.39 -3.13
C ILE A 126 1.89 -9.95 -2.74
N HIS A 127 1.77 -10.43 -1.50
CA HIS A 127 0.59 -11.05 -0.93
C HIS A 127 0.15 -12.38 -1.57
N ARG A 128 0.82 -12.84 -2.64
CA ARG A 128 0.59 -14.13 -3.31
C ARG A 128 -0.87 -14.54 -3.36
N GLU A 129 -1.35 -15.51 -2.59
CA GLU A 129 -2.75 -15.96 -2.68
C GLU A 129 -3.76 -14.81 -2.51
N ASP A 130 -3.41 -13.81 -1.70
CA ASP A 130 -4.21 -12.61 -1.44
C ASP A 130 -3.89 -11.43 -2.38
N TRP A 131 -3.03 -11.60 -3.40
CA TRP A 131 -2.62 -10.50 -4.29
C TRP A 131 -3.83 -9.78 -4.88
N SER A 132 -4.89 -10.51 -5.22
CA SER A 132 -6.10 -9.94 -5.84
C SER A 132 -6.97 -9.15 -4.87
N PHE A 133 -6.85 -9.44 -3.57
CA PHE A 133 -7.58 -8.78 -2.49
C PHE A 133 -6.91 -7.44 -2.16
N TYR A 134 -5.58 -7.44 -2.03
CA TYR A 134 -4.81 -6.28 -1.62
C TYR A 134 -4.30 -5.42 -2.78
N TRP A 135 -3.87 -6.05 -3.88
CA TRP A 135 -3.31 -5.40 -5.05
C TRP A 135 -4.25 -5.44 -6.26
N LYS A 136 -5.33 -4.67 -6.16
CA LYS A 136 -6.38 -4.58 -7.19
C LYS A 136 -5.92 -3.94 -8.50
N THR A 137 -4.67 -3.49 -8.68
CA THR A 137 -4.26 -2.89 -9.96
C THR A 137 -3.93 -3.93 -11.02
N ALA A 138 -3.55 -5.13 -10.61
CA ALA A 138 -3.09 -6.14 -11.55
C ALA A 138 -4.26 -6.90 -12.18
N ARG A 139 -4.18 -7.09 -13.50
CA ARG A 139 -5.13 -7.88 -14.27
C ARG A 139 -5.17 -9.36 -13.84
N ASN A 140 -4.01 -9.92 -13.53
CA ASN A 140 -3.82 -11.30 -13.11
C ASN A 140 -2.53 -11.42 -12.30
N GLU A 141 -2.28 -12.60 -11.73
CA GLU A 141 -1.13 -12.87 -10.87
C GLU A 141 0.22 -12.62 -11.57
N ALA A 142 0.33 -12.92 -12.86
CA ALA A 142 1.55 -12.70 -13.62
C ALA A 142 1.88 -11.21 -13.80
N ASN A 143 0.86 -10.35 -13.72
CA ASN A 143 0.99 -8.89 -13.77
C ASN A 143 1.06 -8.25 -12.37
N ALA A 144 0.86 -9.01 -11.30
CA ALA A 144 0.91 -8.48 -9.94
C ALA A 144 2.34 -8.05 -9.57
N PRO A 145 2.51 -6.94 -8.84
CA PRO A 145 3.82 -6.46 -8.46
C PRO A 145 4.49 -7.48 -7.55
N ARG A 146 5.81 -7.54 -7.64
CA ARG A 146 6.67 -8.41 -6.82
C ARG A 146 7.45 -7.64 -5.77
N VAL A 147 7.36 -6.32 -5.82
CA VAL A 147 8.12 -5.36 -5.01
C VAL A 147 7.19 -4.19 -4.74
N PHE A 148 7.08 -3.75 -3.48
CA PHE A 148 6.31 -2.56 -3.14
C PHE A 148 6.92 -1.34 -3.87
N PRO A 149 6.15 -0.31 -4.24
CA PRO A 149 6.74 0.91 -4.79
C PRO A 149 7.71 1.58 -3.82
N ARG A 150 8.75 2.21 -4.37
CA ARG A 150 9.75 2.94 -3.56
C ARG A 150 9.15 4.26 -3.06
N TRP A 151 9.30 4.54 -1.77
CA TRP A 151 9.01 5.85 -1.19
C TRP A 151 10.13 6.31 -0.25
N PRO A 152 10.86 7.39 -0.56
CA PRO A 152 11.88 7.96 0.31
C PRO A 152 11.32 8.46 1.64
N VAL A 153 11.95 8.12 2.76
CA VAL A 153 11.50 8.55 4.09
C VAL A 153 12.57 9.36 4.81
N GLN A 154 12.10 10.30 5.62
CA GLN A 154 12.91 11.05 6.56
C GLN A 154 12.69 10.51 7.97
N PRO A 155 13.74 10.00 8.65
CA PRO A 155 13.68 9.72 10.07
C PRO A 155 13.55 11.01 10.88
N VAL A 156 12.53 11.11 11.72
CA VAL A 156 12.26 12.28 12.56
C VAL A 156 12.12 11.85 14.02
N ALA A 157 12.77 12.58 14.93
CA ALA A 157 12.62 12.36 16.37
C ALA A 157 11.15 12.45 16.77
N PHE A 158 10.68 11.43 17.49
CA PHE A 158 9.32 11.32 17.98
C PHE A 158 9.32 10.97 19.47
N ALA A 159 8.60 11.75 20.27
CA ALA A 159 8.39 11.45 21.69
C ALA A 159 7.18 10.52 21.81
N CYS A 160 7.43 9.22 21.98
CA CYS A 160 6.37 8.23 22.11
C CYS A 160 5.93 8.09 23.58
N PRO A 161 4.63 8.25 23.91
CA PRO A 161 4.12 8.02 25.26
C PRO A 161 4.37 6.58 25.73
N PRO A 162 4.55 6.35 27.05
CA PRO A 162 4.92 5.04 27.60
C PRO A 162 3.88 3.92 27.39
N ASP A 163 2.60 4.27 27.21
CA ASP A 163 1.47 3.35 27.16
C ASP A 163 1.04 2.97 25.74
N GLY A 164 1.66 3.56 24.70
CA GLY A 164 1.34 3.27 23.29
C GLY A 164 -0.09 3.61 22.86
N LEU A 165 -0.92 4.07 23.79
CA LEU A 165 -2.30 4.49 23.61
C LEU A 165 -2.31 5.99 23.36
N TYR A 166 -2.70 6.37 22.16
CA TYR A 166 -3.04 7.75 21.85
C TYR A 166 -4.55 7.84 21.63
N GLU A 167 -5.28 8.46 22.56
CA GLU A 167 -6.42 9.30 22.19
C GLU A 167 -5.87 10.70 21.97
N ILE A 168 -6.01 11.24 20.76
CA ILE A 168 -5.49 12.57 20.44
C ILE A 168 -6.33 13.63 21.16
N PRO A 169 -5.75 14.54 21.97
CA PRO A 169 -6.46 15.75 22.37
C PRO A 169 -6.61 16.66 21.16
N ASP A 170 -7.84 17.10 20.86
CA ASP A 170 -8.21 17.96 19.73
C ASP A 170 -7.36 19.24 19.57
N GLU A 171 -6.66 19.64 20.63
CA GLU A 171 -5.98 20.93 20.78
C GLU A 171 -4.55 20.98 20.21
N ALA A 172 -3.95 19.84 19.84
CA ALA A 172 -2.61 19.80 19.23
C ALA A 172 -2.61 20.18 17.73
N PHE A 173 -3.79 20.21 17.11
CA PHE A 173 -4.01 20.70 15.76
C PHE A 173 -4.56 22.12 15.88
N GLY A 174 -3.91 23.07 15.21
CA GLY A 174 -4.28 24.49 15.27
C GLY A 174 -5.79 24.69 15.29
N THR A 175 -6.24 25.50 16.24
CA THR A 175 -7.64 25.73 16.59
C THR A 175 -8.47 26.19 15.40
N GLU A 176 -9.01 25.27 14.61
CA GLU A 176 -10.23 25.45 13.81
C GLU A 176 -11.00 24.12 13.74
N THR A 177 -11.77 23.89 14.82
CA THR A 177 -13.06 23.20 14.84
C THR A 177 -13.40 22.24 13.69
N ALA A 178 -13.09 20.95 13.87
CA ALA A 178 -13.98 19.86 13.53
C ALA A 178 -13.52 18.60 14.28
N SER A 179 -14.38 18.03 15.13
CA SER A 179 -14.12 16.76 15.81
C SER A 179 -13.63 15.69 14.81
N PRO A 180 -12.60 14.89 15.14
CA PRO A 180 -12.10 13.87 14.23
C PRO A 180 -13.17 12.78 14.07
N PRO A 181 -13.51 12.39 12.83
CA PRO A 181 -14.47 11.32 12.64
C PRO A 181 -13.85 9.98 13.05
N ARG A 182 -14.54 9.24 13.92
CA ARG A 182 -14.41 7.78 14.06
C ARG A 182 -14.76 7.12 12.71
N GLN A 183 -13.85 7.17 11.74
CA GLN A 183 -13.97 6.56 10.41
C GLN A 183 -12.57 6.33 9.84
N VAL A 184 -11.87 5.29 10.27
CA VAL A 184 -10.62 4.88 9.60
C VAL A 184 -10.56 3.36 9.37
N ALA A 185 -11.73 2.76 9.18
CA ALA A 185 -11.92 1.55 8.36
C ALA A 185 -12.66 1.90 7.05
N ARG A 186 -12.53 3.17 6.61
CA ARG A 186 -13.26 3.74 5.47
C ARG A 186 -12.37 4.68 4.66
N THR A 187 -11.29 4.14 4.08
CA THR A 187 -10.95 4.54 2.69
C THR A 187 -12.10 4.18 1.73
N SER A 188 -13.11 3.45 2.24
CA SER A 188 -14.31 3.05 1.54
C SER A 188 -15.61 3.88 1.71
N SER A 189 -15.61 5.06 2.35
CA SER A 189 -16.78 5.96 2.23
C SER A 189 -16.55 7.41 2.69
N GLY A 190 -16.78 8.37 1.80
CA GLY A 190 -17.37 9.68 2.19
C GLY A 190 -16.58 10.93 1.84
N GLY A 191 -15.25 10.86 1.71
CA GLY A 191 -14.48 11.95 1.10
C GLY A 191 -14.67 11.92 -0.41
N ARG A 192 -15.21 12.97 -1.02
CA ARG A 192 -15.15 13.13 -2.48
C ARG A 192 -13.67 13.29 -2.82
N ALA A 193 -12.97 12.28 -3.36
CA ALA A 193 -11.63 12.57 -3.88
C ALA A 193 -11.74 13.70 -4.88
N LEU A 194 -10.71 14.53 -4.88
CA LEU A 194 -10.56 15.54 -5.89
C LEU A 194 -10.52 14.83 -7.25
N MET A 195 -11.58 14.99 -8.02
CA MET A 195 -11.63 14.44 -9.38
C MET A 195 -10.93 15.42 -10.30
N PRO A 196 -10.00 14.95 -11.16
CA PRO A 196 -9.49 15.81 -12.21
C PRO A 196 -10.64 16.21 -13.13
N ALA A 197 -10.45 17.31 -13.88
CA ALA A 197 -11.33 17.60 -15.00
C ALA A 197 -11.33 16.40 -15.97
N ARG A 198 -12.44 16.16 -16.69
CA ARG A 198 -12.59 14.96 -17.52
C ARG A 198 -11.48 14.85 -18.56
N GLU A 199 -11.07 15.97 -19.13
CA GLU A 199 -9.98 16.10 -20.08
C GLU A 199 -8.60 15.70 -19.53
N ALA A 200 -8.45 15.64 -18.20
CA ALA A 200 -7.20 15.33 -17.52
C ALA A 200 -7.12 13.87 -17.04
N ILE A 201 -8.15 13.05 -17.33
CA ILE A 201 -8.11 11.58 -17.15
C ILE A 201 -7.09 10.99 -18.12
N THR A 202 -6.18 10.15 -17.61
CA THR A 202 -5.11 9.51 -18.41
C THR A 202 -5.50 8.11 -18.87
N TRP A 203 -4.79 7.58 -19.89
CA TRP A 203 -4.97 6.20 -20.34
C TRP A 203 -4.68 5.16 -19.26
N ARG A 204 -3.84 5.47 -18.27
CA ARG A 204 -3.57 4.63 -17.09
C ARG A 204 -4.82 4.44 -16.24
N VAL A 205 -5.65 5.48 -16.09
CA VAL A 205 -6.95 5.35 -15.40
C VAL A 205 -7.85 4.39 -16.16
N VAL A 206 -7.87 4.49 -17.50
CA VAL A 206 -8.64 3.56 -18.35
C VAL A 206 -8.11 2.14 -18.19
N GLU A 207 -6.81 1.93 -18.25
CA GLU A 207 -6.16 0.62 -18.03
C GLU A 207 -6.53 0.03 -16.65
N ALA A 208 -6.48 0.83 -15.59
CA ALA A 208 -6.89 0.40 -14.25
C ALA A 208 -8.35 -0.10 -14.20
N ILE A 209 -9.27 0.55 -14.91
CA ILE A 209 -10.67 0.13 -15.03
C ILE A 209 -10.78 -1.19 -15.80
N LEU A 210 -10.04 -1.32 -16.91
CA LEU A 210 -10.04 -2.52 -17.72
C LEU A 210 -9.47 -3.71 -16.94
N ASP A 211 -8.41 -3.50 -16.16
CA ASP A 211 -7.80 -4.53 -15.33
C ASP A 211 -8.73 -4.99 -14.20
N ASP A 212 -9.42 -4.07 -13.53
CA ASP A 212 -10.46 -4.42 -12.56
C ASP A 212 -11.60 -5.24 -13.20
N THR A 213 -12.05 -4.81 -14.38
CA THR A 213 -13.12 -5.48 -15.12
C THR A 213 -12.70 -6.87 -15.60
N ALA A 214 -11.49 -7.00 -16.12
CA ALA A 214 -10.92 -8.26 -16.57
C ALA A 214 -10.68 -9.24 -15.40
N ARG A 215 -10.27 -8.74 -14.24
CA ARG A 215 -10.13 -9.56 -13.03
C ARG A 215 -11.50 -10.08 -12.56
N ALA A 216 -12.52 -9.23 -12.56
CA ALA A 216 -13.89 -9.65 -12.22
C ALA A 216 -14.40 -10.75 -13.17
N LEU A 217 -14.07 -10.68 -14.47
CA LEU A 217 -14.33 -11.76 -15.43
C LEU A 217 -13.55 -13.04 -15.08
N GLY A 218 -12.29 -12.95 -14.66
CA GLY A 218 -11.51 -14.11 -14.22
C GLY A 218 -12.14 -14.82 -13.00
N LEU A 219 -12.65 -14.06 -12.04
CA LEU A 219 -13.38 -14.58 -10.87
C LEU A 219 -14.71 -15.25 -11.27
N PHE A 220 -15.39 -14.71 -12.28
CA PHE A 220 -16.57 -15.34 -12.87
C PHE A 220 -16.23 -16.68 -13.50
N ASP A 221 -15.17 -16.75 -14.30
CA ASP A 221 -14.74 -17.99 -14.95
C ASP A 221 -14.36 -19.07 -13.93
N ALA A 222 -13.70 -18.66 -12.83
CA ALA A 222 -13.43 -19.56 -11.71
C ALA A 222 -14.72 -20.05 -11.04
N SER A 223 -15.72 -19.18 -10.91
CA SER A 223 -17.02 -19.54 -10.33
C SER A 223 -17.83 -20.48 -11.23
N VAL A 224 -17.76 -20.31 -12.55
CA VAL A 224 -18.37 -21.23 -13.54
C VAL A 224 -17.73 -22.61 -13.40
N ARG A 225 -16.40 -22.71 -13.42
CA ARG A 225 -15.69 -24.00 -13.22
C ARG A 225 -16.05 -24.67 -11.90
N LEU A 226 -16.06 -23.90 -10.80
CA LEU A 226 -16.45 -24.44 -9.49
C LEU A 226 -17.90 -24.93 -9.47
N ALA A 227 -18.81 -24.27 -10.18
CA ALA A 227 -20.20 -24.66 -10.28
C ALA A 227 -20.42 -25.93 -11.11
N GLU A 228 -19.55 -26.21 -12.09
CA GLU A 228 -19.51 -27.47 -12.84
C GLU A 228 -19.08 -28.64 -11.94
N GLU A 229 -18.08 -28.41 -11.08
CA GLU A 229 -17.60 -29.42 -10.13
C GLU A 229 -18.53 -29.63 -8.93
N ARG A 230 -19.11 -28.54 -8.42
CA ARG A 230 -19.91 -28.49 -7.19
C ARG A 230 -21.15 -27.61 -7.41
N PRO A 231 -22.24 -28.17 -7.99
CA PRO A 231 -23.47 -27.45 -8.20
C PRO A 231 -24.01 -26.85 -6.90
N SER A 232 -24.47 -25.61 -6.97
CA SER A 232 -25.05 -24.88 -5.85
C SER A 232 -26.21 -24.00 -6.32
N LYS A 233 -26.91 -23.33 -5.40
CA LYS A 233 -27.98 -22.37 -5.75
C LYS A 233 -27.55 -21.27 -6.72
N TRP A 234 -26.24 -21.02 -6.85
CA TRP A 234 -25.66 -20.02 -7.75
C TRP A 234 -25.53 -20.53 -9.19
N THR A 235 -25.46 -21.85 -9.39
CA THR A 235 -25.38 -22.49 -10.72
C THR A 235 -26.62 -22.17 -11.57
N GLU A 236 -27.78 -22.03 -10.94
CA GLU A 236 -29.05 -21.66 -11.61
C GLU A 236 -29.02 -20.25 -12.21
N ALA A 237 -28.18 -19.36 -11.69
CA ALA A 237 -28.05 -18.00 -12.21
C ALA A 237 -27.12 -17.93 -13.43
N LEU A 238 -26.16 -18.85 -13.59
CA LEU A 238 -25.10 -18.76 -14.60
C LEU A 238 -25.60 -18.52 -16.04
N PRO A 239 -26.64 -19.21 -16.54
CA PRO A 239 -27.14 -18.97 -17.90
C PRO A 239 -27.64 -17.53 -18.12
N ALA A 240 -28.17 -16.89 -17.09
CA ALA A 240 -28.63 -15.49 -17.17
C ALA A 240 -27.45 -14.49 -17.19
N TRP A 241 -26.31 -14.87 -16.62
CA TRP A 241 -25.13 -14.01 -16.52
C TRP A 241 -24.13 -14.21 -17.68
N GLN A 242 -24.17 -15.34 -18.36
CA GLN A 242 -23.27 -15.65 -19.48
C GLN A 242 -23.28 -14.58 -20.59
N PRO A 243 -24.44 -14.05 -21.06
CA PRO A 243 -24.46 -13.00 -22.06
C PRO A 243 -23.80 -11.70 -21.59
N LEU A 244 -24.01 -11.31 -20.33
CA LEU A 244 -23.35 -10.14 -19.76
C LEU A 244 -21.83 -10.35 -19.70
N ALA A 245 -21.36 -11.54 -19.32
CA ALA A 245 -19.93 -11.84 -19.30
C ALA A 245 -19.30 -11.73 -20.70
N GLU A 246 -19.99 -12.16 -21.76
CA GLU A 246 -19.55 -11.99 -23.15
C GLU A 246 -19.51 -10.52 -23.57
N ASN A 247 -20.51 -9.72 -23.20
CA ASN A 247 -20.54 -8.28 -23.48
C ASN A 247 -19.42 -7.53 -22.73
N VAL A 248 -19.14 -7.92 -21.49
CA VAL A 248 -18.05 -7.36 -20.68
C VAL A 248 -16.69 -7.75 -21.28
N ARG A 249 -16.52 -8.97 -21.81
CA ARG A 249 -15.31 -9.33 -22.56
C ARG A 249 -15.15 -8.50 -23.83
N ALA A 250 -16.23 -8.30 -24.58
CA ALA A 250 -16.21 -7.47 -25.78
C ALA A 250 -15.86 -6.01 -25.46
N PHE A 251 -16.39 -5.48 -24.35
CA PHE A 251 -16.01 -4.17 -23.82
C PHE A 251 -14.52 -4.10 -23.49
N VAL A 252 -13.98 -5.04 -22.71
CA VAL A 252 -12.55 -5.07 -22.37
C VAL A 252 -11.70 -5.13 -23.64
N ALA A 253 -12.03 -6.01 -24.59
CA ALA A 253 -11.29 -6.16 -25.84
C ALA A 253 -11.32 -4.89 -26.71
N LYS A 254 -12.48 -4.23 -26.83
CA LYS A 254 -12.63 -2.94 -27.55
C LYS A 254 -11.68 -1.89 -26.98
N TRP A 255 -11.66 -1.76 -25.66
CA TRP A 255 -10.91 -0.71 -24.98
C TRP A 255 -9.41 -1.03 -24.83
N ASP A 256 -9.03 -2.29 -24.69
CA ASP A 256 -7.62 -2.72 -24.77
C ASP A 256 -7.05 -2.37 -26.16
N GLN A 257 -7.74 -2.74 -27.24
CA GLN A 257 -7.32 -2.39 -28.61
C GLN A 257 -7.15 -0.89 -28.81
N ARG A 258 -8.07 -0.10 -28.23
CA ARG A 258 -7.97 1.36 -28.31
C ARG A 258 -6.78 1.89 -27.52
N ARG A 259 -6.54 1.34 -26.32
CA ARG A 259 -5.46 1.75 -25.42
C ARG A 259 -4.08 1.47 -26.03
N ASP A 260 -3.89 0.38 -26.77
CA ASP A 260 -2.59 -0.03 -27.33
C ASP A 260 -1.90 1.04 -28.20
N GLY A 261 -2.67 1.99 -28.76
CA GLY A 261 -2.13 3.11 -29.54
C GLY A 261 -1.64 4.31 -28.72
N HIS A 262 -1.72 4.26 -27.38
CA HIS A 262 -1.51 5.42 -26.53
C HIS A 262 -0.57 5.16 -25.35
N MET A 263 0.18 6.20 -24.97
CA MET A 263 0.99 6.18 -23.75
C MET A 263 0.08 6.25 -22.51
N PRO A 264 0.28 5.39 -21.49
CA PRO A 264 -0.60 5.34 -20.31
C PRO A 264 -0.77 6.70 -19.62
N ASP A 265 0.29 7.50 -19.55
CA ASP A 265 0.28 8.74 -18.76
C ASP A 265 -0.23 9.97 -19.53
N THR A 266 -0.73 9.78 -20.75
CA THR A 266 -1.29 10.86 -21.56
C THR A 266 -2.79 10.98 -21.39
N GLY A 267 -3.31 12.21 -21.47
CA GLY A 267 -4.75 12.49 -21.36
C GLY A 267 -5.55 11.84 -22.48
N VAL A 268 -6.69 11.23 -22.16
CA VAL A 268 -7.56 10.55 -23.14
C VAL A 268 -8.45 11.52 -23.91
N GLY A 269 -8.74 12.69 -23.33
CA GLY A 269 -9.61 13.73 -23.90
C GLY A 269 -11.11 13.47 -23.70
N THR A 270 -11.90 14.54 -23.72
CA THR A 270 -13.32 14.54 -23.32
C THR A 270 -14.18 13.56 -24.12
N ALA A 271 -14.01 13.49 -25.44
CA ALA A 271 -14.80 12.60 -26.29
C ALA A 271 -14.59 11.12 -25.94
N VAL A 272 -13.36 10.73 -25.59
CA VAL A 272 -13.04 9.36 -25.17
C VAL A 272 -13.66 9.04 -23.82
N VAL A 273 -13.63 9.99 -22.87
CA VAL A 273 -14.30 9.82 -21.57
C VAL A 273 -15.81 9.67 -21.72
N GLU A 274 -16.43 10.45 -22.61
CA GLU A 274 -17.87 10.35 -22.88
C GLU A 274 -18.25 9.00 -23.48
N GLU A 275 -17.46 8.50 -24.42
CA GLU A 275 -17.67 7.17 -25.00
C GLU A 275 -17.48 6.06 -23.97
N LEU A 276 -16.40 6.10 -23.17
CA LEU A 276 -16.17 5.15 -22.08
C LEU A 276 -17.34 5.15 -21.09
N THR A 277 -17.80 6.35 -20.72
CA THR A 277 -18.96 6.52 -19.83
C THR A 277 -20.22 5.89 -20.42
N ALA A 278 -20.47 6.07 -21.71
CA ALA A 278 -21.64 5.51 -22.40
C ALA A 278 -21.59 3.98 -22.44
N ASP A 279 -20.44 3.40 -22.79
CA ASP A 279 -20.24 1.96 -22.81
C ASP A 279 -20.41 1.34 -21.42
N MET A 280 -19.79 1.93 -20.39
CA MET A 280 -19.94 1.48 -19.00
C MET A 280 -21.39 1.61 -18.52
N ALA A 281 -22.11 2.66 -18.92
CA ALA A 281 -23.52 2.83 -18.60
C ALA A 281 -24.41 1.76 -19.26
N ALA A 282 -24.06 1.33 -20.48
CA ALA A 282 -24.76 0.23 -21.15
C ALA A 282 -24.58 -1.09 -20.40
N LEU A 283 -23.35 -1.44 -20.00
CA LEU A 283 -23.07 -2.61 -19.17
C LEU A 283 -23.80 -2.55 -17.82
N ALA A 284 -23.81 -1.38 -17.18
CA ALA A 284 -24.54 -1.16 -15.93
C ALA A 284 -26.06 -1.41 -16.08
N ASN A 285 -26.64 -0.98 -17.20
CA ASN A 285 -28.06 -1.20 -17.50
C ASN A 285 -28.37 -2.68 -17.71
N GLU A 286 -27.54 -3.38 -18.47
CA GLU A 286 -27.69 -4.82 -18.68
C GLU A 286 -27.58 -5.58 -17.36
N MET A 287 -26.59 -5.25 -16.53
CA MET A 287 -26.44 -5.85 -15.20
C MET A 287 -27.66 -5.61 -14.30
N ARG A 288 -28.27 -4.42 -14.36
CA ARG A 288 -29.53 -4.14 -13.64
C ARG A 288 -30.69 -5.01 -14.11
N SER A 289 -30.73 -5.40 -15.39
CA SER A 289 -31.78 -6.28 -15.91
C SER A 289 -31.71 -7.68 -15.31
N LEU A 290 -30.56 -8.08 -14.75
CA LEU A 290 -30.34 -9.36 -14.07
C LEU A 290 -30.72 -9.32 -12.58
N LYS A 291 -31.31 -8.22 -12.09
CA LYS A 291 -31.75 -8.06 -10.69
C LYS A 291 -32.72 -9.18 -10.30
N GLY A 292 -32.27 -10.04 -9.39
CA GLY A 292 -32.99 -11.25 -8.95
C GLY A 292 -32.21 -12.54 -9.19
N HIS A 293 -31.29 -12.53 -10.16
CA HIS A 293 -30.30 -13.59 -10.37
C HIS A 293 -29.08 -13.26 -9.52
N TYR A 294 -29.11 -13.57 -8.23
CA TYR A 294 -27.99 -13.31 -7.34
C TYR A 294 -26.77 -14.14 -7.84
N LEU A 295 -25.69 -13.48 -8.26
CA LEU A 295 -24.33 -14.05 -8.27
C LEU A 295 -23.66 -13.65 -6.96
N ARG A 296 -22.58 -14.36 -6.57
CA ARG A 296 -21.86 -14.09 -5.32
C ARG A 296 -21.56 -12.59 -5.12
N PRO A 297 -21.41 -12.11 -3.86
CA PRO A 297 -21.23 -10.69 -3.54
C PRO A 297 -20.10 -9.98 -4.31
N ASN A 298 -19.09 -10.71 -4.77
CA ASN A 298 -17.89 -10.15 -5.41
C ASN A 298 -17.94 -10.19 -6.95
N PHE A 299 -19.12 -10.33 -7.55
CA PHE A 299 -19.29 -10.21 -8.99
C PHE A 299 -19.36 -8.73 -9.42
N LEU A 300 -19.38 -8.45 -10.73
CA LEU A 300 -19.53 -7.12 -11.37
C LEU A 300 -20.55 -6.17 -10.70
N THR A 301 -21.45 -6.68 -9.85
CA THR A 301 -22.42 -5.94 -9.05
C THR A 301 -21.84 -4.80 -8.22
N GLU A 302 -20.61 -4.89 -7.73
CA GLU A 302 -19.96 -3.78 -6.99
C GLU A 302 -19.40 -2.70 -7.93
N HIS A 303 -19.25 -3.01 -9.22
CA HIS A 303 -18.47 -2.21 -10.17
C HIS A 303 -19.24 -1.12 -10.92
N PHE A 304 -20.57 -1.18 -11.05
CA PHE A 304 -21.27 -0.35 -12.06
C PHE A 304 -22.53 0.43 -11.62
N VAL A 305 -22.93 0.41 -10.34
CA VAL A 305 -24.23 1.00 -9.92
C VAL A 305 -24.12 1.80 -8.63
N ARG A 306 -24.76 2.99 -8.58
CA ARG A 306 -24.94 3.74 -7.33
C ARG A 306 -25.76 2.92 -6.32
N ALA A 307 -25.61 3.20 -5.02
CA ALA A 307 -26.47 2.64 -3.98
C ALA A 307 -27.98 2.90 -4.19
N ASP A 308 -28.33 3.96 -4.95
CA ASP A 308 -29.70 4.32 -5.33
C ASP A 308 -30.16 3.73 -6.68
N GLY A 309 -29.29 3.02 -7.41
CA GLY A 309 -29.63 2.38 -8.67
C GLY A 309 -29.50 3.23 -9.94
N SER A 310 -29.06 4.49 -9.89
CA SER A 310 -28.92 5.35 -11.09
C SER A 310 -27.51 5.30 -11.76
N PRO A 311 -27.37 5.59 -13.07
CA PRO A 311 -26.08 5.68 -13.76
C PRO A 311 -25.37 7.02 -13.53
N GLY A 312 -24.04 7.03 -13.38
CA GLY A 312 -23.22 8.25 -13.36
C GLY A 312 -21.79 8.01 -12.88
N THR A 313 -20.80 8.61 -13.55
CA THR A 313 -19.36 8.49 -13.25
C THR A 313 -18.93 9.21 -11.95
N ASP A 314 -19.81 10.02 -11.38
CA ASP A 314 -19.56 10.86 -10.20
C ASP A 314 -19.63 10.12 -8.85
N ARG A 315 -20.06 8.85 -8.83
CA ARG A 315 -20.06 7.95 -7.65
C ARG A 315 -19.78 6.49 -8.00
N TYR A 316 -19.00 6.24 -9.04
CA TYR A 316 -18.47 4.90 -9.25
C TYR A 316 -17.45 4.62 -8.14
N TRP A 317 -17.82 3.72 -7.23
CA TRP A 317 -16.95 3.27 -6.13
C TRP A 317 -15.56 2.89 -6.68
N HIS A 318 -15.53 2.09 -7.75
CA HIS A 318 -14.29 1.65 -8.38
C HIS A 318 -13.67 2.61 -9.41
N PHE A 319 -14.42 3.54 -10.02
CA PHE A 319 -13.80 4.54 -10.91
C PHE A 319 -13.01 5.56 -10.11
N HIS A 320 -13.54 5.95 -8.95
CA HIS A 320 -12.81 6.76 -7.99
C HIS A 320 -11.59 6.00 -7.46
N GLU A 321 -11.73 4.73 -7.06
CA GLU A 321 -10.58 3.91 -6.68
C GLU A 321 -9.57 3.77 -7.82
N ALA A 322 -9.99 3.50 -9.05
CA ALA A 322 -9.10 3.39 -10.22
C ALA A 322 -8.39 4.71 -10.52
N ILE A 323 -9.07 5.84 -10.38
CA ILE A 323 -8.48 7.18 -10.47
C ILE A 323 -7.42 7.39 -9.39
N SER A 324 -7.81 7.25 -8.11
CA SER A 324 -6.89 7.47 -6.98
C SER A 324 -5.66 6.58 -7.12
N ARG A 325 -5.89 5.29 -7.37
CA ARG A 325 -4.88 4.26 -7.51
C ARG A 325 -3.94 4.49 -8.70
N ALA A 326 -4.47 4.86 -9.87
CA ALA A 326 -3.64 5.20 -11.03
C ALA A 326 -2.74 6.41 -10.73
N TYR A 327 -3.25 7.42 -10.04
CA TYR A 327 -2.44 8.58 -9.68
C TYR A 327 -1.48 8.32 -8.51
N ASP A 328 -1.82 7.44 -7.58
CA ASP A 328 -0.90 6.95 -6.54
C ASP A 328 0.27 6.15 -7.15
N GLU A 329 0.00 5.30 -8.15
CA GLU A 329 1.06 4.64 -8.94
C GLU A 329 1.95 5.66 -9.65
N MET A 330 1.37 6.68 -10.30
CA MET A 330 2.13 7.75 -10.92
C MET A 330 2.92 8.57 -9.89
N ARG A 331 2.41 8.67 -8.65
CA ARG A 331 3.01 9.43 -7.55
C ARG A 331 4.32 8.82 -7.08
N VAL A 332 4.47 7.50 -7.20
CA VAL A 332 5.67 6.75 -6.81
C VAL A 332 6.55 6.34 -7.99
N ALA A 333 6.11 6.61 -9.22
CA ALA A 333 6.83 6.29 -10.44
C ALA A 333 8.02 7.22 -10.72
N GLU A 334 8.68 7.06 -11.86
CA GLU A 334 9.74 7.98 -12.29
C GLU A 334 9.22 9.40 -12.52
N ASP A 335 10.15 10.37 -12.46
CA ASP A 335 9.84 11.80 -12.53
C ASP A 335 9.06 12.22 -13.79
N ALA A 336 9.33 11.56 -14.92
CA ALA A 336 8.59 11.80 -16.15
C ALA A 336 7.10 11.43 -16.03
N VAL A 337 6.79 10.34 -15.32
CA VAL A 337 5.43 9.86 -15.09
C VAL A 337 4.72 10.76 -14.06
N TYR A 338 5.38 11.10 -12.96
CA TYR A 338 4.85 11.99 -11.93
C TYR A 338 4.43 13.36 -12.48
N ARG A 339 5.22 13.93 -13.41
CA ARG A 339 4.91 15.22 -14.05
C ARG A 339 3.65 15.18 -14.91
N ASN A 340 3.19 14.01 -15.32
CA ASN A 340 1.95 13.85 -16.07
C ASN A 340 0.70 13.79 -15.17
N ILE A 341 0.85 13.73 -13.84
CA ILE A 341 -0.28 13.89 -12.92
C ILE A 341 -0.82 15.32 -13.08
N PRO A 342 -2.15 15.52 -13.27
CA PRO A 342 -2.75 16.85 -13.35
C PRO A 342 -2.38 17.74 -12.16
N ASP A 343 -2.02 19.01 -12.40
CA ASP A 343 -1.46 19.91 -11.38
C ASP A 343 -2.34 20.06 -10.12
N VAL A 344 -3.67 20.12 -10.31
CA VAL A 344 -4.63 20.22 -9.20
C VAL A 344 -4.57 18.98 -8.30
N LEU A 345 -4.40 17.80 -8.89
CA LEU A 345 -4.26 16.54 -8.16
C LEU A 345 -2.89 16.44 -7.51
N ARG A 346 -1.82 16.79 -8.23
CA ARG A 346 -0.47 16.82 -7.68
C ARG A 346 -0.40 17.70 -6.45
N THR A 347 -0.99 18.90 -6.52
CA THR A 347 -1.06 19.83 -5.37
C THR A 347 -1.80 19.20 -4.19
N HIS A 348 -2.92 18.51 -4.44
CA HIS A 348 -3.70 17.86 -3.39
C HIS A 348 -3.00 16.64 -2.77
N LEU A 349 -2.36 15.80 -3.58
CA LEU A 349 -1.64 14.62 -3.12
C LEU A 349 -0.48 14.98 -2.20
N GLU A 350 0.16 16.14 -2.40
CA GLU A 350 1.31 16.58 -1.60
C GLU A 350 0.93 17.48 -0.41
N GLN A 351 -0.36 17.70 -0.15
CA GLN A 351 -0.79 18.40 1.06
C GLN A 351 -0.48 17.59 2.32
N PRO A 352 -0.04 18.22 3.42
CA PRO A 352 0.26 17.50 4.66
C PRO A 352 -0.92 16.67 5.20
N THR A 353 -2.17 17.13 4.99
CA THR A 353 -3.39 16.43 5.42
C THR A 353 -3.66 15.15 4.63
N SER A 354 -3.26 15.06 3.36
CA SER A 354 -3.31 13.81 2.60
C SER A 354 -2.12 12.90 2.92
N GLN A 355 -1.19 13.34 3.77
CA GLN A 355 -0.13 12.53 4.38
C GLN A 355 -0.36 12.31 5.88
N GLN A 356 -1.47 12.81 6.45
CA GLN A 356 -1.74 12.74 7.89
C GLN A 356 -2.17 11.33 8.32
N ILE A 357 -1.19 10.65 8.88
CA ILE A 357 -1.31 9.39 9.58
C ILE A 357 -1.53 9.70 11.06
N ASN A 358 -2.77 9.57 11.54
CA ASN A 358 -3.03 9.68 12.98
C ASN A 358 -3.20 8.31 13.69
N ILE A 359 -3.18 7.19 12.95
CA ILE A 359 -3.21 5.84 13.56
C ILE A 359 -2.23 4.81 12.95
N ASN A 360 -1.74 5.00 11.73
CA ASN A 360 -0.99 3.98 10.95
C ASN A 360 0.44 4.41 10.58
N ARG A 361 1.32 4.58 11.57
CA ARG A 361 2.67 5.15 11.36
C ARG A 361 3.76 4.10 11.23
N HIS A 362 4.68 4.32 10.29
CA HIS A 362 5.97 3.64 10.23
C HIS A 362 6.90 4.24 11.30
N GLN A 363 7.45 3.42 12.18
CA GLN A 363 8.20 3.89 13.35
C GLN A 363 9.33 2.94 13.70
N MET A 364 10.48 3.49 14.10
CA MET A 364 11.53 2.74 14.79
C MET A 364 11.55 3.08 16.28
N PHE A 365 11.80 2.07 17.12
CA PHE A 365 11.89 2.20 18.59
C PHE A 365 10.62 2.76 19.25
N GLY A 366 10.62 2.90 20.57
CA GLY A 366 9.47 3.35 21.36
C GLY A 366 8.34 2.31 21.44
N ALA A 367 7.22 2.73 22.04
CA ALA A 367 6.02 1.90 22.07
C ALA A 367 5.36 1.86 20.68
N GLY A 368 5.16 0.67 20.15
CA GLY A 368 4.41 0.47 18.91
C GLY A 368 2.91 0.73 19.08
N ALA A 369 2.17 0.73 17.97
CA ALA A 369 0.72 0.63 18.03
C ALA A 369 0.31 -0.68 18.73
N THR A 370 -0.90 -0.76 19.27
CA THR A 370 -1.41 -2.00 19.88
C THR A 370 -2.81 -2.28 19.35
N VAL A 371 -2.99 -3.39 18.64
CA VAL A 371 -4.29 -3.82 18.11
C VAL A 371 -4.77 -5.10 18.79
N GLN A 372 -3.89 -6.10 18.92
CA GLN A 372 -4.21 -7.43 19.46
C GLN A 372 -3.31 -7.80 20.65
N ASP A 373 -2.83 -6.81 21.41
CA ASP A 373 -1.91 -6.97 22.55
C ASP A 373 -0.59 -7.70 22.21
N VAL A 374 -0.19 -7.74 20.93
CA VAL A 374 1.06 -8.39 20.48
C VAL A 374 2.28 -7.79 21.17
N ALA A 375 2.28 -6.48 21.42
CA ALA A 375 3.36 -5.81 22.14
C ALA A 375 3.56 -6.38 23.56
N ALA A 376 2.48 -6.73 24.25
CA ALA A 376 2.56 -7.36 25.57
C ALA A 376 3.11 -8.79 25.50
N MET A 377 2.79 -9.54 24.42
CA MET A 377 3.30 -10.90 24.20
C MET A 377 4.83 -10.92 23.98
N MET A 378 5.39 -9.87 23.37
CA MET A 378 6.82 -9.74 23.12
C MET A 378 7.62 -9.19 24.31
N GLY A 379 6.99 -9.10 25.50
CA GLY A 379 7.49 -8.39 26.68
C GLY A 379 9.02 -8.46 26.90
N GLY A 380 9.62 -7.30 27.19
CA GLY A 380 11.06 -7.16 27.42
C GLY A 380 11.92 -7.06 26.15
N MET A 381 11.36 -7.32 24.96
CA MET A 381 12.02 -7.03 23.70
C MET A 381 11.90 -5.56 23.31
N VAL A 382 12.86 -5.09 22.52
CA VAL A 382 12.84 -3.77 21.88
C VAL A 382 12.11 -3.89 20.55
N MET A 383 11.12 -3.03 20.30
CA MET A 383 10.56 -2.87 18.96
C MET A 383 11.59 -2.14 18.09
N LEU A 384 12.27 -2.87 17.22
CA LEU A 384 13.24 -2.29 16.30
C LEU A 384 12.55 -1.39 15.27
N CYS A 385 11.48 -1.91 14.64
CA CYS A 385 10.69 -1.17 13.68
C CYS A 385 9.26 -1.72 13.62
N GLN A 386 8.30 -0.85 13.31
CA GLN A 386 6.97 -1.20 12.86
C GLN A 386 6.70 -0.58 11.50
N PHE A 387 6.05 -1.33 10.63
CA PHE A 387 5.51 -0.85 9.36
C PHE A 387 4.01 -1.04 9.40
N SER A 388 3.29 0.06 9.21
CA SER A 388 1.84 0.04 9.12
C SER A 388 1.39 -0.38 7.74
N SER A 389 0.11 -0.72 7.63
CA SER A 389 -0.55 -0.73 6.34
C SER A 389 -0.52 0.69 5.76
N ASP A 390 -0.03 0.80 4.54
CA ASP A 390 0.26 2.04 3.83
C ASP A 390 -0.36 1.99 2.43
N PRO A 391 -1.52 2.64 2.23
CA PRO A 391 -2.21 2.62 0.95
C PRO A 391 -1.44 3.33 -0.18
N TYR A 392 -0.52 4.26 0.13
CA TYR A 392 0.20 5.03 -0.90
C TYR A 392 1.24 4.20 -1.64
N ILE A 393 1.75 3.14 -1.00
CA ILE A 393 2.62 2.13 -1.60
C ILE A 393 1.97 0.74 -1.58
N GLY A 394 0.66 0.70 -1.33
CA GLY A 394 -0.16 -0.51 -1.21
C GLY A 394 0.40 -1.61 -0.31
N MET A 395 1.11 -1.25 0.76
CA MET A 395 1.38 -2.18 1.86
C MET A 395 0.08 -2.43 2.62
N MET A 396 -0.30 -3.69 2.78
CA MET A 396 -1.47 -4.05 3.58
C MET A 396 -1.17 -5.27 4.43
N TRP A 397 -1.45 -5.18 5.72
CA TRP A 397 -1.21 -6.25 6.69
C TRP A 397 -2.52 -6.59 7.39
N GLY A 398 -3.15 -7.72 7.06
CA GLY A 398 -4.46 -8.07 7.65
C GLY A 398 -5.58 -7.10 7.25
N ASP A 399 -6.41 -6.67 8.21
CA ASP A 399 -7.44 -5.64 8.03
C ASP A 399 -6.92 -4.27 8.50
N VAL A 400 -5.91 -3.75 7.79
CA VAL A 400 -5.25 -2.46 8.06
C VAL A 400 -4.42 -2.46 9.36
N GLY A 401 -3.57 -3.46 9.50
CA GLY A 401 -2.71 -3.70 10.66
C GLY A 401 -1.24 -3.29 10.48
N PHE A 402 -0.37 -3.97 11.22
CA PHE A 402 1.06 -3.69 11.36
C PHE A 402 1.89 -4.96 11.26
N VAL A 403 3.08 -4.83 10.66
CA VAL A 403 4.18 -5.79 10.87
C VAL A 403 5.24 -5.14 11.74
N LYS A 404 5.75 -5.87 12.72
CA LYS A 404 6.72 -5.38 13.71
C LYS A 404 7.91 -6.31 13.82
N PHE A 405 9.07 -5.71 13.95
CA PHE A 405 10.36 -6.34 14.14
C PHE A 405 10.80 -6.11 15.58
N TRP A 406 11.08 -7.19 16.29
CA TRP A 406 11.45 -7.20 17.70
C TRP A 406 12.83 -7.81 17.87
N ILE A 407 13.63 -7.24 18.75
CA ILE A 407 14.97 -7.73 19.06
C ILE A 407 15.22 -7.67 20.56
N ALA A 408 15.91 -8.66 21.12
CA ALA A 408 16.27 -8.62 22.53
C ALA A 408 17.28 -7.47 22.77
N PRO A 409 17.25 -6.79 23.92
CA PRO A 409 18.19 -5.70 24.20
C PRO A 409 19.66 -6.08 24.05
N ALA A 410 20.04 -7.30 24.48
CA ALA A 410 21.41 -7.80 24.35
C ALA A 410 21.80 -8.04 22.88
N ASP A 411 20.90 -8.61 22.09
CA ASP A 411 21.13 -8.87 20.67
C ASP A 411 21.19 -7.57 19.85
N LEU A 412 20.44 -6.54 20.26
CA LEU A 412 20.53 -5.20 19.68
C LEU A 412 21.90 -4.57 19.94
N ALA A 413 22.39 -4.66 21.19
CA ALA A 413 23.71 -4.15 21.56
C ALA A 413 24.84 -4.88 20.81
N ASP A 414 24.67 -6.17 20.55
CA ASP A 414 25.62 -6.99 19.80
C ASP A 414 25.47 -6.87 18.26
N GLY A 415 24.44 -6.18 17.76
CA GLY A 415 24.13 -6.08 16.33
C GLY A 415 23.75 -7.43 15.70
N ALA A 416 23.14 -8.33 16.47
CA ALA A 416 22.74 -9.67 16.02
C ALA A 416 21.38 -9.64 15.29
N TRP A 417 21.35 -9.01 14.12
CA TRP A 417 20.15 -8.76 13.31
C TRP A 417 19.44 -10.04 12.82
N ASP A 418 20.15 -11.17 12.78
CA ASP A 418 19.60 -12.48 12.43
C ASP A 418 18.65 -13.05 13.50
N LYS A 419 18.69 -12.52 14.72
CA LYS A 419 17.84 -12.93 15.85
C LYS A 419 16.54 -12.15 15.99
N VAL A 420 16.23 -11.29 15.01
CA VAL A 420 14.99 -10.52 15.01
C VAL A 420 13.78 -11.45 14.90
N VAL A 421 12.79 -11.21 15.75
CA VAL A 421 11.47 -11.85 15.71
C VAL A 421 10.49 -10.91 15.01
N VAL A 422 9.70 -11.43 14.08
CA VAL A 422 8.73 -10.63 13.34
C VAL A 422 7.32 -11.07 13.69
N THR A 423 6.44 -10.11 13.94
CA THR A 423 5.03 -10.35 14.27
C THR A 423 4.13 -9.53 13.36
N PHE A 424 2.93 -10.02 13.09
CA PHE A 424 1.87 -9.22 12.50
C PHE A 424 0.69 -9.08 13.47
N GLU A 425 -0.04 -7.98 13.37
CA GLU A 425 -1.36 -7.79 13.98
C GLU A 425 -2.22 -7.01 13.00
N GLY A 426 -3.52 -7.27 12.94
CA GLY A 426 -4.44 -6.55 12.06
C GLY A 426 -5.83 -7.11 12.06
#